data_AF-W0RBC9-F1
#
_entry.id   AF-W0RBC9-F1
#
_cell.length_a   1.000
_cell.length_b   1.000
_cell.length_c   1.000
_cell.angle_alpha   90.00
_cell.angle_beta   90.00
_cell.angle_gamma   90.00
#
_symmetry.space_group_name_H-M   'P 1'
#
loop_
_entity.id
_entity.type
_entity.pdbx_description
1 polymer ?
#
loop_
_entity_poly.entity_id
_entity_poly.type
_entity_poly.pdbx_seq_one_letter_code
_entity_poly.pdbx_strand_id
1 'polypeptide(L)'
;MLLALLLLVALGTPLAAQPKASCTPVAARALVRGQTLTADDISMVDAKGGSALCALRSALVGSQTRRMIAAGEPLREPAVAPPNVVAANTPVAVVYRDTGIEVRLKGVAQNAAPLGGRVTVHVDVRRRLDGIVVAPGVVEVK
;
A
#
# COMPACT_ATOMS: atom_id res chain seq x y z
N MET A 1 66.63 32.91 -15.98
CA MET A 1 66.60 33.10 -14.52
C MET A 1 65.19 33.46 -14.12
N LEU A 2 64.58 32.66 -13.24
CA LEU A 2 63.44 32.95 -12.34
C LEU A 2 62.13 33.49 -12.96
N LEU A 3 60.93 33.00 -12.66
CA LEU A 3 60.46 32.04 -11.66
C LEU A 3 59.01 31.68 -12.08
N ALA A 4 58.68 30.40 -12.23
CA ALA A 4 57.34 29.93 -12.52
C ALA A 4 56.49 29.94 -11.23
N LEU A 5 55.38 30.68 -11.23
CA LEU A 5 54.42 30.74 -10.13
C LEU A 5 53.07 30.20 -10.63
N LEU A 6 52.92 28.88 -10.62
CA LEU A 6 51.64 28.22 -10.95
C LEU A 6 50.91 27.93 -9.63
N LEU A 7 50.00 28.83 -9.26
CA LEU A 7 49.20 28.72 -8.04
C LEU A 7 48.03 27.74 -8.27
N LEU A 8 48.05 26.65 -7.51
CA LEU A 8 46.95 25.70 -7.32
C LEU A 8 45.65 26.44 -6.96
N VAL A 9 44.60 26.26 -7.74
CA VAL A 9 43.23 26.38 -7.25
C VAL A 9 42.44 25.16 -7.71
N ALA A 10 42.49 24.12 -6.90
CA ALA A 10 41.55 23.01 -6.98
C ALA A 10 40.19 23.53 -6.51
N LEU A 11 39.37 23.97 -7.47
CA LEU A 11 37.95 24.22 -7.25
C LEU A 11 37.29 22.86 -6.97
N GLY A 12 37.31 22.46 -5.69
CA GLY A 12 36.43 21.43 -5.17
C GLY A 12 35.01 21.89 -5.41
N THR A 13 34.37 21.35 -6.45
CA THR A 13 32.95 21.49 -6.68
C THR A 13 32.25 20.90 -5.46
N PRO A 14 31.54 21.70 -4.64
CA PRO A 14 30.64 21.10 -3.68
C PRO A 14 29.60 20.37 -4.51
N LEU A 15 29.61 19.04 -4.41
CA LEU A 15 28.54 18.18 -4.87
C LEU A 15 27.30 18.66 -4.11
N ALA A 16 26.58 19.61 -4.72
CA ALA A 16 25.31 20.10 -4.21
C ALA A 16 24.44 18.86 -4.02
N ALA A 17 24.22 18.51 -2.75
CA ALA A 17 23.29 17.48 -2.36
C ALA A 17 21.98 17.82 -3.06
N GLN A 18 21.61 17.01 -4.06
CA GLN A 18 20.40 17.23 -4.83
C GLN A 18 19.25 17.30 -3.83
N PRO A 19 18.44 18.37 -3.83
CA PRO A 19 17.23 18.40 -3.03
C PRO A 19 16.37 17.24 -3.54
N LYS A 20 16.30 16.16 -2.76
CA LYS A 20 15.37 15.07 -3.01
C LYS A 20 13.99 15.72 -2.99
N ALA A 21 13.40 15.91 -4.17
CA ALA A 21 12.05 16.41 -4.34
C ALA A 21 11.17 15.62 -3.38
N SER A 22 10.65 16.33 -2.39
CA SER A 22 10.10 15.73 -1.21
C SER A 22 8.60 15.88 -1.28
N CYS A 23 7.90 14.93 -1.90
CA CYS A 23 6.44 15.02 -2.06
C CYS A 23 5.75 14.05 -1.12
N THR A 24 4.90 14.57 -0.24
CA THR A 24 4.02 13.75 0.61
C THR A 24 2.59 13.81 0.09
N PRO A 25 1.92 12.66 -0.15
CA PRO A 25 0.51 12.66 -0.49
C PRO A 25 -0.31 13.06 0.74
N VAL A 26 -1.16 14.07 0.58
CA VAL A 26 -2.09 14.56 1.60
C VAL A 26 -3.53 14.53 1.07
N ALA A 27 -4.49 14.51 1.98
CA ALA A 27 -5.90 14.58 1.62
C ALA A 27 -6.24 15.98 1.04
N ALA A 28 -6.76 16.04 -0.17
CA ALA A 28 -7.19 17.30 -0.81
C ALA A 28 -8.44 17.89 -0.13
N ARG A 29 -9.27 17.03 0.48
CA ARG A 29 -10.48 17.37 1.22
C ARG A 29 -10.65 16.46 2.44
N ALA A 30 -11.63 16.75 3.28
CA ALA A 30 -12.00 15.85 4.35
C ALA A 30 -12.55 14.53 3.77
N LEU A 31 -12.01 13.41 4.22
CA LEU A 31 -12.41 12.07 3.79
C LEU A 31 -13.09 11.34 4.94
N VAL A 32 -14.23 10.71 4.65
CA VAL A 32 -14.97 9.92 5.64
C VAL A 32 -14.37 8.53 5.76
N ARG A 33 -14.69 7.82 6.85
CA ARG A 33 -14.28 6.42 7.04
C ARG A 33 -14.93 5.51 5.98
N GLY A 34 -14.16 4.61 5.39
CA GLY A 34 -14.65 3.66 4.41
C GLY A 34 -14.74 4.23 2.98
N GLN A 35 -14.25 5.44 2.75
CA GLN A 35 -14.25 6.06 1.43
C GLN A 35 -13.11 5.49 0.58
N THR A 36 -13.41 5.14 -0.66
CA THR A 36 -12.41 4.77 -1.67
C THR A 36 -11.74 6.04 -2.20
N LEU A 37 -10.41 6.08 -2.15
CA LEU A 37 -9.61 7.20 -2.63
C LEU A 37 -9.60 7.25 -4.16
N THR A 38 -9.92 8.42 -4.70
CA THR A 38 -9.76 8.74 -6.12
C THR A 38 -8.53 9.63 -6.31
N ALA A 39 -8.12 9.85 -7.57
CA ALA A 39 -6.98 10.72 -7.88
C ALA A 39 -7.22 12.18 -7.43
N ASP A 40 -8.48 12.62 -7.40
CA ASP A 40 -8.90 13.98 -7.01
C ASP A 40 -8.85 14.19 -5.49
N ASP A 41 -8.91 13.11 -4.71
CA ASP A 41 -8.81 13.15 -3.25
C ASP A 41 -7.37 13.31 -2.75
N ILE A 42 -6.38 13.18 -3.65
CA ILE A 42 -4.96 13.16 -3.31
C ILE A 42 -4.31 14.45 -3.82
N SER A 43 -3.84 15.28 -2.89
CA SER A 43 -2.96 16.41 -3.19
C SER A 43 -1.52 16.05 -2.84
N MET A 44 -0.54 16.62 -3.56
CA MET A 44 0.87 16.48 -3.18
C MET A 44 1.32 17.78 -2.53
N VAL A 45 1.91 17.67 -1.33
CA VAL A 45 2.55 18.81 -0.67
C VAL A 45 4.04 18.55 -0.59
N ASP A 46 4.82 19.59 -0.86
CA ASP A 46 6.27 19.58 -0.68
C ASP A 46 6.57 19.49 0.82
N ALA A 47 6.83 18.28 1.28
CA ALA A 47 7.17 17.96 2.66
C ALA A 47 8.36 17.01 2.62
N LYS A 48 9.32 17.19 3.53
CA LYS A 48 10.67 16.57 3.62
C LYS A 48 10.74 15.01 3.59
N GLY A 49 9.79 14.29 3.01
CA GLY A 49 9.84 12.87 2.71
C GLY A 49 10.27 12.61 1.27
N GLY A 50 11.27 11.75 1.07
CA GLY A 50 11.91 11.53 -0.24
C GLY A 50 11.01 10.95 -1.33
N SER A 51 11.56 10.84 -2.55
CA SER A 51 10.81 10.51 -3.79
C SER A 51 9.97 9.22 -3.75
N ALA A 52 10.24 8.30 -2.83
CA ALA A 52 9.42 7.11 -2.60
C ALA A 52 7.95 7.45 -2.28
N LEU A 53 7.70 8.57 -1.59
CA LEU A 53 6.35 9.03 -1.27
C LEU A 53 5.61 9.61 -2.50
N CYS A 54 6.32 10.11 -3.50
CA CYS A 54 5.71 10.60 -4.74
C CYS A 54 5.17 9.42 -5.59
N ALA A 55 5.88 8.28 -5.60
CA ALA A 55 5.45 7.05 -6.28
C ALA A 55 4.24 6.38 -5.59
N LEU A 56 4.03 6.64 -4.30
CA LEU A 56 2.88 6.11 -3.54
C LEU A 56 1.53 6.71 -3.99
N ARG A 57 1.51 7.86 -4.69
CA ARG A 57 0.26 8.47 -5.17
C ARG A 57 -0.57 7.49 -6.00
N SER A 58 0.04 6.79 -6.96
CA SER A 58 -0.66 5.83 -7.82
C SER A 58 -1.12 4.59 -7.05
N ALA A 59 -0.34 4.14 -6.05
CA ALA A 59 -0.69 3.01 -5.19
C ALA A 59 -1.83 3.34 -4.19
N LEU A 60 -2.01 4.62 -3.85
CA LEU A 60 -3.09 5.07 -2.96
C LEU A 60 -4.45 5.16 -3.67
N VAL A 61 -4.48 5.32 -4.99
CA VAL A 61 -5.74 5.31 -5.76
C VAL A 61 -6.39 3.93 -5.63
N GLY A 62 -7.68 3.90 -5.31
CA GLY A 62 -8.41 2.66 -5.06
C GLY A 62 -8.27 2.10 -3.64
N SER A 63 -7.35 2.64 -2.82
CA SER A 63 -7.30 2.31 -1.40
C SER A 63 -8.48 2.92 -0.64
N GLN A 64 -8.82 2.35 0.52
CA GLN A 64 -9.92 2.79 1.37
C GLN A 64 -9.40 3.44 2.66
N THR A 65 -10.07 4.50 3.10
CA THR A 65 -9.80 5.14 4.39
C THR A 65 -10.31 4.28 5.55
N ARG A 66 -9.48 4.09 6.58
CA ARG A 66 -9.85 3.34 7.79
C ARG A 66 -10.42 4.22 8.91
N ARG A 67 -10.19 5.53 8.81
CA ARG A 67 -10.70 6.56 9.72
C ARG A 67 -11.11 7.81 8.95
N MET A 68 -11.71 8.77 9.67
CA MET A 68 -11.88 10.12 9.14
C MET A 68 -10.50 10.79 9.02
N ILE A 69 -10.23 11.40 7.87
CA ILE A 69 -8.97 12.09 7.57
C ILE A 69 -9.32 13.54 7.24
N ALA A 70 -8.68 14.49 7.92
CA ALA A 70 -8.91 15.91 7.67
C ALA A 70 -8.21 16.37 6.38
N ALA A 71 -8.69 17.46 5.78
CA ALA A 71 -8.00 18.08 4.66
C ALA A 71 -6.57 18.49 5.06
N GLY A 72 -5.59 18.21 4.21
CA GLY A 72 -4.17 18.46 4.44
C GLY A 72 -3.43 17.40 5.27
N GLU A 73 -4.13 16.37 5.76
CA GLU A 73 -3.49 15.31 6.54
C GLU A 73 -2.76 14.29 5.63
N PRO A 74 -1.58 13.77 6.04
CA PRO A 74 -0.84 12.78 5.26
C PRO A 74 -1.60 11.46 5.04
N LEU A 75 -1.70 11.02 3.79
CA LEU A 75 -2.29 9.74 3.39
C LEU A 75 -1.23 8.64 3.46
N ARG A 76 -1.21 7.93 4.59
CA ARG A 76 -0.28 6.81 4.82
C ARG A 76 -0.94 5.72 5.66
N GLU A 77 -0.35 4.54 5.67
CA GLU A 77 -0.74 3.49 6.62
C GLU A 77 -0.51 3.98 8.08
N PRO A 78 -1.40 3.63 9.03
CA PRO A 78 -2.58 2.77 8.89
C PRO A 78 -3.88 3.51 8.51
N ALA A 79 -3.82 4.82 8.23
CA ALA A 79 -5.02 5.63 7.97
C ALA A 79 -5.70 5.26 6.65
N VAL A 80 -4.92 4.81 5.67
CA VAL A 80 -5.36 4.31 4.36
C VAL A 80 -4.83 2.90 4.19
N ALA A 81 -5.65 2.00 3.63
CA ALA A 81 -5.23 0.65 3.26
C ALA A 81 -6.01 0.16 2.04
N PRO A 82 -5.53 -0.86 1.32
CA PRO A 82 -6.29 -1.45 0.22
C PRO A 82 -7.68 -1.92 0.70
N PRO A 83 -8.71 -1.84 -0.16
CA PRO A 83 -10.05 -2.27 0.19
C PRO A 83 -10.05 -3.76 0.48
N ASN A 84 -10.89 -4.17 1.42
CA ASN A 84 -11.08 -5.58 1.68
C ASN A 84 -11.82 -6.22 0.51
N VAL A 85 -11.16 -7.16 -0.16
CA VAL A 85 -11.69 -7.92 -1.29
C VAL A 85 -12.53 -9.10 -0.80
N VAL A 86 -12.28 -9.54 0.44
CA VAL A 86 -13.10 -10.51 1.17
C VAL A 86 -13.62 -9.85 2.44
N ALA A 87 -14.92 -10.00 2.71
CA ALA A 87 -15.55 -9.49 3.92
C ALA A 87 -15.64 -10.58 5.01
N ALA A 88 -15.85 -10.16 6.26
CA ALA A 88 -16.10 -11.09 7.34
C ALA A 88 -17.51 -11.69 7.22
N ASN A 89 -17.66 -12.95 7.61
CA ASN A 89 -18.90 -13.73 7.56
C ASN A 89 -19.49 -13.90 6.16
N THR A 90 -18.70 -13.74 5.09
CA THR A 90 -19.16 -13.99 3.72
C THR A 90 -18.70 -15.35 3.20
N PRO A 91 -19.49 -16.01 2.33
CA PRO A 91 -19.08 -17.25 1.69
C PRO A 91 -17.89 -17.01 0.76
N VAL A 92 -16.91 -17.90 0.80
CA VAL A 92 -15.69 -17.87 -0.03
C VAL A 92 -15.36 -19.25 -0.57
N ALA A 93 -14.67 -19.29 -1.71
CA ALA A 93 -14.07 -20.50 -2.24
C ALA A 93 -12.64 -20.65 -1.71
N VAL A 94 -12.37 -21.76 -1.05
CA VAL A 94 -11.02 -22.14 -0.64
C VAL A 94 -10.42 -23.00 -1.74
N VAL A 95 -9.25 -22.62 -2.24
CA VAL A 95 -8.53 -23.32 -3.29
C VAL A 95 -7.20 -23.80 -2.70
N TYR A 96 -6.96 -25.10 -2.80
CA TYR A 96 -5.65 -25.70 -2.53
C TYR A 96 -5.07 -26.19 -3.85
N ARG A 97 -3.80 -25.88 -4.11
CA ARG A 97 -3.08 -26.29 -5.31
C ARG A 97 -1.77 -26.94 -4.93
N ASP A 98 -1.61 -28.18 -5.35
CA ASP A 98 -0.33 -28.89 -5.29
C ASP A 98 -0.18 -29.75 -6.54
N THR A 99 1.01 -29.75 -7.15
CA THR A 99 1.47 -30.58 -8.27
C THR A 99 0.39 -31.34 -9.06
N GLY A 100 -0.41 -30.61 -9.86
CA GLY A 100 -1.43 -31.18 -10.76
C GLY A 100 -2.80 -31.45 -10.14
N ILE A 101 -2.96 -31.20 -8.84
CA ILE A 101 -4.20 -31.32 -8.08
C ILE A 101 -4.68 -29.92 -7.69
N GLU A 102 -5.95 -29.63 -8.00
CA GLU A 102 -6.64 -28.45 -7.48
C GLU A 102 -7.87 -28.91 -6.70
N VAL A 103 -7.90 -28.61 -5.40
CA VAL A 103 -9.06 -28.88 -4.54
C VAL A 103 -9.79 -27.58 -4.29
N ARG A 104 -11.09 -27.57 -4.56
CA ARG A 104 -11.98 -26.44 -4.29
C ARG A 104 -12.98 -26.80 -3.21
N LEU A 105 -13.03 -26.01 -2.15
CA LEU A 105 -13.97 -26.14 -1.06
C LEU A 105 -14.76 -24.84 -0.92
N LYS A 106 -15.97 -24.92 -0.38
CA LYS A 106 -16.73 -23.74 0.05
C LYS A 106 -16.52 -23.55 1.54
N GLY A 107 -16.41 -22.31 1.97
CA GLY A 107 -16.35 -21.96 3.37
C GLY A 107 -16.87 -20.56 3.64
N VAL A 108 -16.79 -20.13 4.89
CA VAL A 108 -17.19 -18.79 5.33
C VAL A 108 -15.97 -18.09 5.93
N ALA A 109 -15.64 -16.92 5.39
CA ALA A 109 -14.55 -16.10 5.89
C ALA A 109 -14.88 -15.56 7.29
N GLN A 110 -13.94 -15.64 8.22
CA GLN A 110 -14.13 -15.16 9.60
C GLN A 110 -13.73 -13.70 9.77
N ASN A 111 -12.77 -13.24 8.98
CA ASN A 111 -12.25 -11.88 9.01
C ASN A 111 -12.24 -11.28 7.60
N ALA A 112 -12.34 -9.96 7.54
CA ALA A 112 -12.18 -9.23 6.29
C ALA A 112 -10.69 -9.05 5.98
N ALA A 113 -10.33 -9.14 4.70
CA ALA A 113 -8.96 -8.89 4.26
C ALA A 113 -8.90 -8.35 2.82
N PRO A 114 -7.84 -7.58 2.49
CA PRO A 114 -7.55 -7.16 1.13
C PRO A 114 -6.94 -8.31 0.33
N LEU A 115 -6.76 -8.08 -0.98
CA LEU A 115 -5.98 -8.97 -1.84
C LEU A 115 -4.57 -9.19 -1.25
N GLY A 116 -4.10 -10.44 -1.22
CA GLY A 116 -2.84 -10.83 -0.58
C GLY A 116 -2.88 -10.86 0.96
N GLY A 117 -3.99 -10.46 1.58
CA GLY A 117 -4.17 -10.49 3.03
C GLY A 117 -4.52 -11.89 3.54
N ARG A 118 -4.27 -12.12 4.83
CA ARG A 118 -4.60 -13.39 5.51
C ARG A 118 -6.06 -13.45 5.94
N VAL A 119 -6.72 -14.56 5.66
CA VAL A 119 -8.10 -14.86 6.08
C VAL A 119 -8.19 -16.23 6.70
N THR A 120 -8.91 -16.34 7.81
CA THR A 120 -9.35 -17.60 8.39
C THR A 120 -10.72 -17.96 7.81
N VAL A 121 -10.89 -19.18 7.35
CA VAL A 121 -12.12 -19.68 6.72
C VAL A 121 -12.63 -20.90 7.49
N HIS A 122 -13.92 -20.89 7.87
CA HIS A 122 -14.60 -22.11 8.32
C HIS A 122 -15.10 -22.90 7.12
N VAL A 123 -14.68 -24.15 7.00
CA VAL A 123 -15.19 -25.08 5.98
C VAL A 123 -16.33 -25.92 6.54
N ASP A 124 -16.23 -26.30 7.82
CA ASP A 124 -17.26 -27.00 8.58
C ASP A 124 -17.24 -26.50 10.04
N VAL A 125 -18.23 -26.90 10.85
CA VAL A 125 -18.35 -26.55 12.28
C VAL A 125 -17.07 -26.78 13.08
N ARG A 126 -16.25 -27.77 12.69
CA ARG A 126 -15.01 -28.15 13.39
C ARG A 126 -13.73 -27.86 12.59
N ARG A 127 -13.84 -27.37 11.35
CA ARG A 127 -12.68 -27.20 10.45
C ARG A 127 -12.49 -25.75 10.08
N ARG A 128 -11.31 -25.23 10.44
CA ARG A 128 -10.82 -23.88 10.11
C ARG A 128 -9.56 -24.02 9.27
N LEU A 129 -9.43 -23.17 8.26
CA LEU A 129 -8.26 -23.08 7.40
C LEU A 129 -7.79 -21.63 7.36
N ASP A 130 -6.49 -21.41 7.46
CA ASP A 130 -5.88 -20.11 7.26
C ASP A 130 -5.29 -20.04 5.85
N GLY A 131 -5.66 -19.01 5.11
CA GLY A 131 -5.21 -18.81 3.73
C GLY A 131 -4.96 -17.36 3.38
N ILE A 132 -4.62 -17.12 2.12
CA ILE A 132 -4.35 -15.81 1.54
C ILE A 132 -5.41 -15.50 0.49
N VAL A 133 -5.96 -14.29 0.50
CA VAL A 133 -6.91 -13.85 -0.53
C VAL A 133 -6.17 -13.68 -1.86
N VAL A 134 -6.56 -14.44 -2.86
CA VAL A 134 -5.95 -14.39 -4.22
C VAL A 134 -6.86 -13.73 -5.25
N ALA A 135 -8.16 -13.69 -4.98
CA ALA A 135 -9.14 -12.99 -5.82
C ALA A 135 -10.41 -12.67 -4.99
N PRO A 136 -11.36 -11.87 -5.52
CA PRO A 136 -12.66 -11.66 -4.89
C PRO A 136 -13.36 -12.97 -4.54
N GLY A 137 -13.58 -13.20 -3.25
CA GLY A 137 -14.21 -14.42 -2.74
C GLY A 137 -13.38 -15.70 -2.89
N VAL A 138 -12.09 -15.61 -3.23
CA VAL A 138 -11.20 -16.78 -3.40
C VAL A 138 -10.02 -16.68 -2.45
N VAL A 139 -9.84 -17.73 -1.65
CA VAL A 139 -8.77 -17.88 -0.67
C VAL A 139 -7.90 -19.06 -1.05
N GLU A 140 -6.60 -18.85 -1.21
CA GLU A 140 -5.63 -19.92 -1.42
C GLU A 140 -5.06 -20.40 -0.09
N VAL A 141 -5.04 -21.71 0.10
CA VAL A 141 -4.40 -22.37 1.25
C VAL A 141 -3.24 -23.20 0.73
N LYS A 142 -2.17 -23.29 1.54
CA LYS A 142 -0.96 -24.08 1.25
C LYS A 142 -0.78 -25.15 2.31
#